data_AF-A0A971CM38-F1
#
_entry.id   AF-A0A971CM38-F1
#
_cell.length_a   1.000
_cell.length_b   1.000
_cell.length_c   1.000
_cell.angle_alpha   90.00
_cell.angle_beta   90.00
_cell.angle_gamma   90.00
#
_symmetry.space_group_name_H-M   'P 1'
#
loop_
_entity.id
_entity.type
_entity.pdbx_description
1 polymer ?
#
loop_
_entity_poly.entity_id
_entity_poly.type
_entity_poly.pdbx_seq_one_letter_code
_entity_poly.pdbx_strand_id
1 'polypeptide(L)'
;MAFGMTLTGLSLLLLYFAALAGGYTKPAVEVVAAGETPGSYYVRVSEKLARQHGLGAPAEVEDRRPDTLAGLKPGEPPPVISAWAAVSTAAADFRPADFAAIEGTEAGTLSITPVARVSPMWLILAYCVISLGELMLSPMGLALVSKVAPARMRGLMMGGWFLATAIGNKLTAIGALWDIWSHSQFFLLLSLMAFGMAIVLFLLIRPLKRAMPGV
;
A
#
# COMPACT_ATOMS: atom_id res chain seq x y z
N MET A 1 18.78 17.73 -4.78
CA MET A 1 18.78 16.28 -5.06
C MET A 1 18.75 15.45 -3.78
N ALA A 2 19.76 15.50 -2.90
CA ALA A 2 19.75 14.73 -1.64
C ALA A 2 18.50 15.03 -0.76
N PHE A 3 18.12 16.31 -0.64
CA PHE A 3 16.91 16.71 0.09
C PHE A 3 15.59 16.19 -0.52
N GLY A 4 15.52 16.03 -1.84
CA GLY A 4 14.35 15.42 -2.49
C GLY A 4 14.24 13.94 -2.14
N MET A 5 15.36 13.21 -2.16
CA MET A 5 15.40 11.80 -1.77
C MET A 5 15.07 11.58 -0.29
N THR A 6 15.44 12.49 0.60
CA THR A 6 15.02 12.41 2.01
C THR A 6 13.53 12.61 2.19
N LEU A 7 12.89 13.49 1.40
CA LEU A 7 11.43 13.65 1.43
C LEU A 7 10.71 12.41 0.91
N THR A 8 11.22 11.79 -0.16
CA THR A 8 10.70 10.50 -0.64
C THR A 8 10.81 9.42 0.45
N GLY A 9 11.96 9.32 1.12
CA GLY A 9 12.15 8.41 2.25
C GLY A 9 11.19 8.67 3.41
N LEU A 10 10.96 9.94 3.74
CA LEU A 10 10.02 10.36 4.79
C LEU A 10 8.57 10.02 4.44
N SER A 11 8.14 10.25 3.20
CA SER A 11 6.81 9.86 2.72
C SER A 11 6.56 8.36 2.88
N LEU A 12 7.53 7.53 2.48
CA LEU A 12 7.45 6.08 2.63
C LEU A 12 7.50 5.66 4.11
N LEU A 13 8.22 6.40 4.94
CA LEU A 13 8.25 6.16 6.39
C LEU A 13 6.89 6.48 7.05
N LEU A 14 6.20 7.53 6.59
CA LEU A 14 4.83 7.81 7.03
C LEU A 14 3.89 6.66 6.68
N LEU A 15 4.02 6.10 5.48
CA LEU A 15 3.25 4.91 5.07
C LEU A 15 3.62 3.66 5.86
N TYR A 16 4.88 3.51 6.27
CA TYR A 16 5.28 2.45 7.21
C TYR A 16 4.52 2.56 8.54
N PHE A 17 4.48 3.74 9.15
CA PHE A 17 3.74 3.95 10.39
C PHE A 17 2.23 3.80 10.21
N ALA A 18 1.68 4.24 9.08
CA ALA A 18 0.28 4.02 8.74
C ALA A 18 -0.05 2.52 8.61
N ALA A 19 0.81 1.76 7.94
CA ALA A 19 0.67 0.31 7.79
C ALA A 19 0.81 -0.41 9.14
N LEU A 20 1.72 0.04 10.01
CA LEU A 20 1.89 -0.49 11.36
C LEU A 20 0.67 -0.20 12.24
N ALA A 21 0.14 1.02 12.18
CA ALA A 21 -1.07 1.44 12.92
C ALA A 21 -2.32 0.69 12.45
N GLY A 22 -2.38 0.29 11.18
CA GLY A 22 -3.48 -0.51 10.65
C GLY A 22 -3.42 -1.98 11.04
N GLY A 23 -2.29 -2.48 11.54
CA GLY A 23 -2.13 -3.90 11.93
C GLY A 23 -2.36 -4.90 10.79
N TYR A 24 -2.40 -4.43 9.54
CA TYR A 24 -2.87 -5.22 8.41
C TYR A 24 -1.77 -6.19 7.93
N THR A 25 -1.96 -7.47 8.22
CA THR A 25 -1.29 -8.58 7.56
C THR A 25 -2.34 -9.30 6.70
N LYS A 26 -2.09 -9.43 5.39
CA LYS A 26 -3.01 -10.14 4.46
C LYS A 26 -3.26 -11.56 4.99
N PRO A 27 -4.47 -12.15 4.85
CA PRO A 27 -5.66 -11.71 4.12
C PRO A 27 -6.78 -11.15 5.02
N ALA A 28 -7.35 -10.00 4.64
CA ALA A 28 -8.57 -9.49 5.26
C ALA A 28 -9.81 -9.88 4.46
N VAL A 29 -10.86 -10.23 5.18
CA VAL A 29 -12.18 -10.56 4.66
C VAL A 29 -13.12 -9.43 4.97
N GLU A 30 -14.02 -9.13 4.04
CA GLU A 30 -15.09 -8.16 4.27
C GLU A 30 -16.25 -8.85 4.98
N VAL A 31 -16.69 -8.27 6.10
CA VAL A 31 -17.89 -8.70 6.83
C VAL A 31 -19.13 -8.18 6.10
N VAL A 32 -19.97 -9.11 5.67
CA VAL A 32 -21.20 -8.83 4.91
C VAL A 32 -22.39 -8.65 5.85
N ALA A 33 -22.51 -9.55 6.82
CA ALA A 33 -23.62 -9.57 7.76
C ALA A 33 -23.23 -10.23 9.09
N ALA A 34 -23.91 -9.87 10.17
CA ALA A 34 -23.86 -10.64 11.41
C ALA A 34 -24.69 -11.93 11.25
N GLY A 35 -24.19 -13.03 11.81
CA GLY A 35 -24.90 -14.29 11.87
C GLY A 35 -25.93 -14.34 12.99
N GLU A 36 -26.70 -15.43 13.05
CA GLU A 36 -27.82 -15.60 13.97
C GLU A 36 -27.38 -15.73 15.44
N THR A 37 -26.16 -16.23 15.66
CA THR A 37 -25.56 -16.36 17.00
C THR A 37 -24.61 -15.21 17.31
N PRO A 38 -24.56 -14.70 18.55
CA PRO A 38 -23.59 -13.69 18.95
C PRO A 38 -22.15 -14.15 18.65
N GLY A 39 -21.39 -13.32 17.93
CA GLY A 39 -20.01 -13.65 17.53
C GLY A 39 -19.88 -14.42 16.22
N SER A 40 -20.98 -14.84 15.59
CA SER A 40 -20.98 -15.38 14.23
C SER A 40 -21.18 -14.27 13.20
N TYR A 41 -20.48 -14.35 12.08
CA TYR A 41 -20.49 -13.38 10.99
C TYR A 41 -20.44 -14.10 9.65
N TYR A 42 -20.93 -13.43 8.61
CA TYR A 42 -20.78 -13.87 7.23
C TYR A 42 -19.79 -12.96 6.52
N VAL A 43 -18.82 -13.56 5.85
CA VAL A 43 -17.70 -12.86 5.22
C VAL A 43 -17.57 -13.21 3.75
N ARG A 44 -17.17 -12.23 2.94
CA ARG A 44 -16.95 -12.42 1.50
C ARG A 44 -15.54 -12.90 1.23
N VAL A 45 -15.41 -14.17 0.87
CA VAL A 45 -14.13 -14.85 0.60
C VAL A 45 -14.01 -15.14 -0.89
N SER A 46 -12.81 -15.12 -1.46
CA SER A 46 -12.62 -15.60 -2.83
C SER A 46 -12.65 -17.14 -2.87
N GLU A 47 -13.18 -17.76 -3.93
CA GLU A 47 -13.21 -19.23 -4.02
C GLU A 47 -11.82 -19.88 -3.86
N LYS A 48 -10.77 -19.21 -4.35
CA LYS A 48 -9.39 -19.68 -4.18
C LYS A 48 -8.99 -19.73 -2.70
N LEU A 49 -9.29 -18.67 -1.96
CA LEU A 49 -9.00 -18.58 -0.53
C LEU A 49 -9.88 -19.56 0.27
N ALA A 50 -11.15 -19.72 -0.12
CA ALA A 50 -12.04 -20.70 0.50
C ALA A 50 -11.52 -22.14 0.33
N ARG A 51 -11.05 -22.51 -0.87
CA ARG A 51 -10.41 -23.81 -1.11
C ARG A 51 -9.11 -24.00 -0.33
N GLN A 52 -8.30 -22.94 -0.22
CA GLN A 52 -7.05 -22.96 0.54
C GLN A 52 -7.29 -23.21 2.03
N HIS A 53 -8.37 -22.66 2.58
CA HIS A 53 -8.77 -22.82 3.97
C HIS A 53 -9.71 -24.01 4.22
N GLY A 54 -10.04 -24.81 3.20
CA GLY A 54 -10.94 -25.97 3.34
C GLY A 54 -12.35 -25.59 3.76
N LEU A 55 -12.82 -24.40 3.40
CA LEU A 55 -14.18 -23.94 3.71
C LEU A 55 -15.21 -24.74 2.90
N GLY A 56 -16.37 -24.96 3.51
CA GLY A 56 -17.51 -25.61 2.88
C GLY A 56 -18.16 -24.77 1.77
N ALA A 57 -19.32 -25.24 1.30
CA ALA A 57 -20.12 -24.49 0.34
C ALA A 57 -20.53 -23.12 0.92
N PRO A 58 -20.51 -22.04 0.12
CA PRO A 58 -20.98 -20.74 0.57
C PRO A 58 -22.47 -20.80 0.89
N ALA A 59 -22.88 -20.06 1.92
CA ALA A 59 -24.27 -19.82 2.23
C ALA A 59 -24.78 -18.61 1.44
N GLU A 60 -26.07 -18.62 1.09
CA GLU A 60 -26.75 -17.46 0.54
C GLU A 60 -27.20 -16.56 1.68
N VAL A 61 -26.67 -15.33 1.71
CA VAL A 61 -26.86 -14.37 2.79
C VAL A 61 -27.30 -13.03 2.22
N GLU A 62 -28.27 -12.39 2.87
CA GLU A 62 -28.69 -11.03 2.53
C GLU A 62 -27.53 -10.05 2.69
N ASP A 63 -27.27 -9.29 1.64
CA ASP A 63 -26.30 -8.23 1.64
C ASP A 63 -26.84 -7.00 2.39
N ARG A 64 -26.44 -6.87 3.65
CA ARG A 64 -26.88 -5.79 4.55
C ARG A 64 -25.90 -4.62 4.59
N ARG A 65 -25.06 -4.46 3.55
CA ARG A 65 -24.10 -3.37 3.50
C ARG A 65 -24.80 -2.01 3.31
N PRO A 66 -24.29 -0.91 3.91
CA PRO A 66 -24.97 0.39 3.89
C PRO A 66 -25.12 0.97 2.49
N ASP A 67 -24.13 0.77 1.62
CA ASP A 67 -24.13 1.19 0.21
C ASP A 67 -25.16 0.42 -0.61
N THR A 68 -25.28 -0.88 -0.35
CA THR A 68 -26.23 -1.77 -1.01
C THR A 68 -27.65 -1.40 -0.60
N LEU A 69 -27.88 -1.19 0.69
CA LEU A 69 -29.18 -0.77 1.23
C LEU A 69 -29.57 0.64 0.77
N ALA A 70 -28.61 1.56 0.63
CA ALA A 70 -28.86 2.92 0.14
C ALA A 70 -29.28 2.97 -1.34
N GLY A 71 -28.91 1.95 -2.13
CA GLY A 71 -29.29 1.83 -3.54
C GLY A 71 -30.66 1.16 -3.79
N LEU A 72 -31.29 0.60 -2.75
CA LEU A 72 -32.58 -0.09 -2.88
C LEU A 72 -33.73 0.90 -2.99
N LYS A 73 -34.70 0.57 -3.86
CA LYS A 73 -35.98 1.29 -3.87
C LYS A 73 -36.75 0.96 -2.59
N PRO A 74 -37.60 1.87 -2.09
CA PRO A 74 -38.43 1.59 -0.92
C PRO A 74 -39.29 0.33 -1.13
N GLY A 75 -39.09 -0.67 -0.27
CA GLY A 75 -39.83 -1.94 -0.31
C GLY A 75 -39.17 -3.07 -1.10
N GLU A 76 -38.01 -2.84 -1.72
CA GLU A 76 -37.24 -3.88 -2.40
C GLU A 76 -36.40 -4.67 -1.38
N PRO A 77 -36.48 -6.01 -1.38
CA PRO A 77 -35.67 -6.82 -0.46
C PRO A 77 -34.17 -6.68 -0.78
N PRO A 78 -33.29 -6.79 0.22
CA PRO A 78 -31.85 -6.74 0.01
C PRO A 78 -31.39 -7.88 -0.91
N PRO A 79 -30.38 -7.65 -1.76
CA PRO A 79 -29.88 -8.67 -2.66
C PRO A 79 -29.17 -9.79 -1.87
N VAL A 80 -29.28 -11.01 -2.35
CA VAL A 80 -28.66 -12.19 -1.72
C VAL A 80 -27.31 -12.47 -2.39
N ILE A 81 -26.27 -12.67 -1.60
CA ILE A 81 -24.91 -12.97 -2.07
C ILE A 81 -24.37 -14.24 -1.43
N SER A 82 -23.45 -14.90 -2.13
CA SER A 82 -22.70 -16.03 -1.56
C SER A 82 -21.65 -15.53 -0.57
N ALA A 83 -21.73 -16.00 0.67
CA ALA A 83 -20.80 -15.66 1.75
C ALA A 83 -20.45 -16.90 2.58
N TRP A 84 -19.30 -16.87 3.26
CA TRP A 84 -18.84 -17.95 4.12
C TRP A 84 -19.01 -17.58 5.59
N ALA A 85 -19.30 -18.58 6.42
CA ALA A 85 -19.39 -18.38 7.86
C ALA A 85 -18.00 -18.10 8.45
N ALA A 86 -17.96 -17.12 9.36
CA ALA A 86 -16.82 -16.76 10.18
C ALA A 86 -17.27 -16.57 11.63
N VAL A 87 -16.36 -16.80 12.57
CA VAL A 87 -16.56 -16.57 13.99
C VAL A 87 -15.49 -15.61 14.48
N SER A 88 -15.91 -14.60 15.23
CA SER A 88 -14.98 -13.67 15.86
C SER A 88 -14.31 -14.32 17.06
N THR A 89 -12.99 -14.35 17.08
CA THR A 89 -12.21 -14.84 18.24
C THR A 89 -12.10 -13.79 19.35
N ALA A 90 -12.36 -12.52 19.02
CA ALA A 90 -12.46 -11.42 19.97
C ALA A 90 -13.92 -11.01 20.22
N ALA A 91 -14.20 -10.39 21.37
CA ALA A 91 -15.46 -9.66 21.60
C ALA A 91 -15.46 -8.37 20.75
N ALA A 92 -15.68 -8.52 19.45
CA ALA A 92 -15.66 -7.44 18.47
C ALA A 92 -17.06 -7.25 17.88
N ASP A 93 -17.53 -5.99 17.84
CA ASP A 93 -18.78 -5.64 17.18
C ASP A 93 -18.49 -5.22 15.73
N PHE A 94 -18.43 -6.21 14.83
CA PHE A 94 -18.23 -5.94 13.41
C PHE A 94 -19.48 -5.31 12.80
N ARG A 95 -19.29 -4.21 12.08
CA ARG A 95 -20.33 -3.63 11.24
C ARG A 95 -20.27 -4.23 9.83
N PRO A 96 -21.39 -4.29 9.10
CA PRO A 96 -21.36 -4.58 7.67
C PRO A 96 -20.39 -3.64 6.95
N ALA A 97 -19.60 -4.18 6.02
CA ALA A 97 -18.47 -3.55 5.30
C ALA A 97 -17.17 -3.38 6.10
N ASP A 98 -17.08 -3.93 7.31
CA ASP A 98 -15.81 -3.94 8.06
C ASP A 98 -14.87 -5.02 7.55
N PHE A 99 -13.57 -4.72 7.56
CA PHE A 99 -12.55 -5.69 7.23
C PHE A 99 -12.04 -6.37 8.50
N ALA A 100 -11.96 -7.70 8.45
CA ALA A 100 -11.47 -8.54 9.52
C ALA A 100 -10.27 -9.37 9.04
N ALA A 101 -9.25 -9.54 9.88
CA ALA A 101 -8.10 -10.40 9.58
C ALA A 101 -8.48 -11.86 9.81
N ILE A 102 -8.01 -12.77 8.94
CA ILE A 102 -8.17 -14.21 9.15
C ILE A 102 -7.06 -14.70 10.07
N GLU A 103 -7.42 -15.29 11.21
CA GLU A 103 -6.47 -15.93 12.14
C GLU A 103 -6.28 -17.41 11.84
N GLY A 104 -7.32 -18.06 11.30
CA GLY A 104 -7.29 -19.49 11.05
C GLY A 104 -8.63 -20.02 10.55
N THR A 105 -8.75 -21.34 10.61
CA THR A 105 -9.98 -22.04 10.23
C THR A 105 -10.17 -23.21 11.16
N GLU A 106 -11.30 -23.24 11.85
CA GLU A 106 -11.67 -24.32 12.76
C GLU A 106 -12.99 -24.93 12.29
N ALA A 107 -13.02 -26.27 12.15
CA ALA A 107 -14.19 -27.02 11.72
C ALA A 107 -14.91 -26.45 10.46
N GLY A 108 -14.15 -25.91 9.51
CA GLY A 108 -14.69 -25.34 8.26
C GLY A 108 -15.25 -23.91 8.38
N THR A 109 -15.04 -23.24 9.51
CA THR A 109 -15.44 -21.84 9.77
C THR A 109 -14.20 -20.96 9.96
N LEU A 110 -14.20 -19.77 9.37
CA LEU A 110 -13.07 -18.84 9.50
C LEU A 110 -13.04 -18.19 10.89
N SER A 111 -11.89 -18.18 11.55
CA SER A 111 -11.68 -17.32 12.71
C SER A 111 -11.22 -15.94 12.26
N ILE A 112 -11.93 -14.89 12.71
CA ILE A 112 -11.67 -13.51 12.32
C ILE A 112 -11.43 -12.58 13.52
N THR A 113 -10.57 -11.58 13.33
CA THR A 113 -10.24 -10.55 14.32
C THR A 113 -10.38 -9.15 13.74
N PRO A 114 -10.84 -8.15 14.52
CA PRO A 114 -10.97 -6.78 14.06
C PRO A 114 -9.64 -6.18 13.62
N VAL A 115 -9.65 -5.54 12.44
CA VAL A 115 -8.51 -4.77 11.96
C VAL A 115 -8.68 -3.31 12.35
N ALA A 116 -7.59 -2.66 12.76
CA ALA A 116 -7.60 -1.26 13.08
C ALA A 116 -7.85 -0.42 11.80
N ARG A 117 -8.86 0.44 11.85
CA ARG A 117 -9.12 1.38 10.74
C ARG A 117 -8.10 2.51 10.78
N VAL A 118 -7.47 2.77 9.65
CA VAL A 118 -6.51 3.86 9.50
C VAL A 118 -7.17 5.02 8.74
N SER A 119 -6.92 6.25 9.19
CA SER A 119 -7.43 7.44 8.52
C SER A 119 -6.82 7.62 7.12
N PRO A 120 -7.62 7.97 6.09
CA PRO A 120 -7.11 8.32 4.75
C PRO A 120 -6.11 9.47 4.74
N MET A 121 -6.05 10.29 5.80
CA MET A 121 -5.10 11.40 5.93
C MET A 121 -3.64 10.96 5.82
N TRP A 122 -3.31 9.74 6.23
CA TRP A 122 -1.95 9.20 6.08
C TRP A 122 -1.49 9.14 4.62
N LEU A 123 -2.39 8.72 3.72
CA LEU A 123 -2.10 8.69 2.29
C LEU A 123 -1.95 10.11 1.75
N ILE A 124 -2.88 11.01 2.09
CA ILE A 124 -2.83 12.40 1.63
C ILE A 124 -1.50 13.06 2.01
N LEU A 125 -1.08 12.90 3.27
CA LEU A 125 0.20 13.44 3.75
C LEU A 125 1.39 12.81 3.05
N ALA A 126 1.42 11.48 2.88
CA ALA A 126 2.49 10.81 2.17
C ALA A 126 2.61 11.30 0.72
N TYR A 127 1.48 11.43 0.00
CA TYR A 127 1.44 11.94 -1.36
C TYR A 127 1.87 13.41 -1.45
N CYS A 128 1.51 14.24 -0.47
CA CYS A 128 1.97 15.62 -0.40
C CYS A 128 3.50 15.69 -0.26
N VAL A 129 4.08 14.92 0.66
CA VAL A 129 5.52 14.91 0.93
C VAL A 129 6.32 14.37 -0.26
N ILE A 130 5.87 13.28 -0.90
CA ILE A 130 6.57 12.74 -2.08
C ILE A 130 6.50 13.71 -3.27
N SER A 131 5.37 14.36 -3.48
CA SER A 131 5.22 15.36 -4.55
C SER A 131 6.16 16.54 -4.35
N LEU A 132 6.31 17.03 -3.11
CA LEU A 132 7.32 18.04 -2.78
C LEU A 132 8.75 17.53 -3.06
N GLY A 133 9.03 16.26 -2.74
CA GLY A 133 10.29 15.61 -3.07
C GLY A 133 10.58 15.59 -4.57
N GLU A 134 9.60 15.22 -5.39
CA GLU A 134 9.69 15.16 -6.86
C GLU A 134 9.86 16.54 -7.49
N LEU A 135 9.15 17.54 -6.98
CA LEU A 135 9.29 18.94 -7.40
C LEU A 135 10.70 19.48 -7.16
N MET A 136 11.42 18.97 -6.15
CA MET A 136 12.82 19.34 -5.91
C MET A 136 13.83 18.47 -6.67
N LEU A 137 13.42 17.28 -7.12
CA LEU A 137 14.30 16.34 -7.82
C LEU A 137 14.36 16.63 -9.32
N SER A 138 13.20 16.81 -9.95
CA SER A 138 13.06 16.92 -11.42
C SER A 138 13.71 18.18 -12.04
N PRO A 139 13.52 19.42 -11.55
CA PRO A 139 14.18 20.59 -12.12
C PRO A 139 15.69 20.61 -11.81
N MET A 140 16.08 20.12 -10.64
CA MET A 140 17.49 20.11 -10.22
C MET A 140 18.32 19.09 -11.01
N GLY A 141 17.76 17.90 -11.27
CA GLY A 141 18.45 16.84 -11.99
C GLY A 141 18.78 17.23 -13.44
N LEU A 142 17.79 17.74 -14.17
CA LEU A 142 17.97 18.14 -15.56
C LEU A 142 18.92 19.34 -15.71
N ALA A 143 18.86 20.29 -14.76
CA ALA A 143 19.77 21.43 -14.72
C ALA A 143 21.23 21.00 -14.47
N LEU A 144 21.47 20.01 -13.60
CA LEU A 144 22.80 19.44 -13.33
C LEU A 144 23.39 18.77 -14.58
N VAL A 145 22.61 17.92 -15.25
CA VAL A 145 23.04 17.24 -16.48
C VAL A 145 23.40 18.26 -17.56
N SER A 146 22.62 19.33 -17.69
CA SER A 146 22.86 20.38 -18.69
C SER A 146 24.09 21.25 -18.37
N LYS A 147 24.38 21.50 -17.09
CA LYS A 147 25.55 22.29 -16.65
C LYS A 147 26.87 21.50 -16.68
N VAL A 148 26.83 20.21 -16.35
CA VAL A 148 28.03 19.36 -16.26
C VAL A 148 28.40 18.77 -17.63
N ALA A 149 27.47 18.78 -18.60
CA ALA A 149 27.71 18.16 -19.89
C ALA A 149 28.71 18.93 -20.77
N PRO A 150 29.77 18.27 -21.28
CA PRO A 150 30.66 18.85 -22.28
C PRO A 150 29.90 19.22 -23.55
N ALA A 151 30.20 20.38 -24.15
CA ALA A 151 29.45 20.93 -25.29
C ALA A 151 29.25 19.93 -26.45
N ARG A 152 30.23 19.05 -26.69
CA ARG A 152 30.23 18.01 -27.73
C ARG A 152 29.39 16.77 -27.43
N MET A 153 29.09 16.49 -26.15
CA MET A 153 28.39 15.25 -25.70
C MET A 153 27.06 15.53 -24.97
N ARG A 154 26.52 16.75 -25.07
CA ARG A 154 25.27 17.14 -24.40
C ARG A 154 24.10 16.20 -24.70
N GLY A 155 23.95 15.78 -25.95
CA GLY A 155 22.92 14.81 -26.36
C GLY A 155 23.08 13.45 -25.67
N LEU A 156 24.32 12.95 -25.52
CA LEU A 156 24.58 11.67 -24.86
C LEU A 156 24.29 11.73 -23.36
N MET A 157 24.65 12.83 -22.68
CA MET A 157 24.38 12.98 -21.24
C MET A 157 22.88 13.13 -20.94
N MET A 158 22.13 13.81 -21.81
CA MET A 158 20.66 13.84 -21.73
C MET A 158 20.05 12.47 -22.01
N GLY A 159 20.60 11.71 -22.97
CA GLY A 159 20.24 10.30 -23.18
C GLY A 159 20.50 9.44 -21.93
N GLY A 160 21.60 9.67 -21.22
CA GLY A 160 21.93 9.01 -19.95
C GLY A 160 20.91 9.30 -18.84
N TRP A 161 20.39 10.52 -18.76
CA TRP A 161 19.30 10.88 -17.84
C TRP A 161 18.03 10.08 -18.13
N PHE A 162 17.60 10.02 -19.39
CA PHE A 162 16.41 9.23 -19.77
C PHE A 162 16.61 7.73 -19.59
N LEU A 163 17.82 7.22 -19.87
CA LEU A 163 18.16 5.82 -19.63
C LEU A 163 18.08 5.47 -18.14
N ALA A 164 18.58 6.33 -17.26
CA ALA A 164 18.46 6.14 -15.81
C ALA A 164 16.99 6.09 -15.37
N THR A 165 16.13 6.96 -15.92
CA THR A 165 14.67 6.92 -15.66
C THR A 165 14.02 5.64 -16.16
N ALA A 166 14.37 5.16 -17.36
CA ALA A 166 13.86 3.89 -17.89
C ALA A 166 14.25 2.69 -17.01
N ILE A 167 15.49 2.65 -16.52
CA ILE A 167 15.95 1.62 -15.59
C ILE A 167 15.20 1.73 -14.25
N GLY A 168 15.04 2.94 -13.72
CA GLY A 168 14.24 3.19 -12.51
C GLY A 168 12.80 2.68 -12.64
N ASN A 169 12.15 2.96 -13.78
CA ASN A 169 10.82 2.45 -14.07
C ASN A 169 10.78 0.92 -14.16
N LYS A 170 11.82 0.27 -14.71
CA LYS A 170 11.90 -1.20 -14.72
C LYS A 170 12.06 -1.78 -13.31
N LEU A 171 12.74 -1.08 -12.41
CA LEU A 171 12.92 -1.50 -11.01
C LEU A 171 11.62 -1.38 -10.18
N THR A 172 10.60 -0.67 -10.67
CA THR A 172 9.26 -0.69 -10.04
C THR A 172 8.64 -2.09 -9.99
N ALA A 173 9.17 -3.05 -10.78
CA ALA A 173 8.81 -4.46 -10.71
C ALA A 173 9.04 -5.09 -9.32
N ILE A 174 9.84 -4.47 -8.44
CA ILE A 174 9.93 -4.84 -7.01
C ILE A 174 8.56 -4.76 -6.31
N GLY A 175 7.61 -4.00 -6.86
CA GLY A 175 6.22 -3.98 -6.44
C GLY A 175 5.53 -5.36 -6.45
N ALA A 176 6.04 -6.35 -7.20
CA ALA A 176 5.56 -7.72 -7.13
C ALA A 176 5.73 -8.36 -5.73
N LEU A 177 6.66 -7.86 -4.90
CA LEU A 177 6.84 -8.33 -3.52
C LEU A 177 5.69 -7.89 -2.59
N TRP A 178 4.81 -6.98 -3.02
CA TRP A 178 3.67 -6.49 -2.25
C TRP A 178 2.72 -7.60 -1.78
N ASP A 179 2.61 -8.68 -2.55
CA ASP A 179 1.71 -9.80 -2.21
C ASP A 179 2.35 -10.84 -1.29
N ILE A 180 3.68 -10.86 -1.21
CA ILE A 180 4.43 -11.84 -0.42
C ILE A 180 4.78 -11.26 0.95
N TRP A 181 5.06 -9.96 1.02
CA TRP A 181 5.58 -9.31 2.23
C TRP A 181 4.51 -8.51 2.96
N SER A 182 4.69 -8.34 4.27
CA SER A 182 3.87 -7.42 5.06
C SER A 182 4.01 -6.00 4.52
N HIS A 183 2.90 -5.28 4.41
CA HIS A 183 2.87 -3.91 3.88
C HIS A 183 3.81 -2.97 4.64
N SER A 184 3.92 -3.12 5.96
CA SER A 184 4.83 -2.32 6.77
C SER A 184 6.29 -2.58 6.38
N GLN A 185 6.70 -3.84 6.30
CA GLN A 185 8.06 -4.22 5.91
C GLN A 185 8.40 -3.75 4.49
N PHE A 186 7.44 -3.80 3.58
CA PHE A 186 7.60 -3.30 2.22
C PHE A 186 7.89 -1.79 2.20
N PHE A 187 7.06 -0.97 2.85
CA PHE A 187 7.29 0.48 2.93
C PHE A 187 8.58 0.84 3.68
N LEU A 188 8.94 0.07 4.72
CA LEU A 188 10.20 0.25 5.44
C LEU A 188 11.41 0.01 4.54
N LEU A 189 11.42 -1.08 3.76
CA LEU A 189 12.49 -1.37 2.80
C LEU A 189 12.66 -0.21 1.80
N LEU A 190 11.56 0.25 1.19
CA LEU A 190 11.60 1.35 0.23
C LEU A 190 12.09 2.66 0.87
N SER A 191 11.64 2.95 2.10
CA SER A 191 12.10 4.11 2.86
C SER A 191 13.60 4.06 3.15
N LEU A 192 14.12 2.91 3.59
CA LEU A 192 15.55 2.70 3.83
C LEU A 192 16.38 2.82 2.55
N MET A 193 15.90 2.29 1.43
CA MET A 193 16.56 2.44 0.13
C MET A 193 16.63 3.93 -0.28
N ALA A 194 15.55 4.69 -0.10
CA ALA A 194 15.51 6.11 -0.40
C ALA A 194 16.47 6.92 0.50
N PHE A 195 16.49 6.66 1.81
CA PHE A 195 17.43 7.28 2.74
C PHE A 195 18.88 6.88 2.45
N GLY A 196 19.14 5.60 2.14
CA GLY A 196 20.44 5.11 1.73
C GLY A 196 20.96 5.85 0.51
N MET A 197 20.11 6.05 -0.51
CA MET A 197 20.48 6.83 -1.69
C MET A 197 20.69 8.32 -1.36
N ALA A 198 19.90 8.89 -0.45
CA ALA A 198 20.12 10.26 0.01
C ALA A 198 21.50 10.44 0.68
N ILE A 199 21.92 9.46 1.49
CA ILE A 199 23.26 9.44 2.11
C ILE A 199 24.34 9.33 1.04
N VAL A 200 24.20 8.40 0.09
CA VAL A 200 25.14 8.25 -1.04
C VAL A 200 25.28 9.57 -1.81
N LEU A 201 24.17 10.20 -2.19
CA LEU A 201 24.19 11.50 -2.87
C LEU A 201 24.86 12.58 -2.02
N PHE A 202 24.57 12.62 -0.71
CA PHE A 202 25.19 13.58 0.20
C PHE A 202 26.72 13.42 0.26
N LEU A 203 27.21 12.18 0.29
CA LEU A 203 28.64 11.88 0.24
C LEU A 203 29.26 12.28 -1.12
N LEU A 204 28.53 12.06 -2.22
CA LEU A 204 28.96 12.41 -3.58
C LEU A 204 28.97 13.92 -3.86
N ILE A 205 28.29 14.76 -3.06
CA ILE A 205 28.36 16.22 -3.21
C ILE A 205 29.80 16.73 -3.01
N ARG A 206 30.57 16.14 -2.09
CA ARG A 206 31.96 16.56 -1.81
C ARG A 206 32.88 16.41 -3.05
N PRO A 207 33.00 15.23 -3.69
CA PRO A 207 33.80 15.08 -4.90
C PRO A 207 33.23 15.85 -6.09
N LEU A 208 31.91 15.95 -6.22
CA LEU A 208 31.28 16.70 -7.33
C LEU A 208 31.64 18.19 -7.28
N LYS A 209 31.60 18.81 -6.09
CA LYS A 209 32.02 20.21 -5.91
C LYS A 209 33.50 20.42 -6.22
N ARG A 210 34.37 19.46 -5.88
CA ARG A 210 35.80 19.52 -6.23
C ARG A 210 36.06 19.39 -7.73
N ALA A 211 35.24 18.62 -8.44
CA ALA A 211 35.34 18.44 -9.89
C ALA A 211 34.81 19.64 -10.70
N MET A 212 34.11 20.58 -10.07
CA MET A 212 33.63 21.82 -10.69
C MET A 212 34.19 23.07 -9.98
N PRO A 213 35.50 23.36 -10.08
CA PRO A 213 36.05 24.62 -9.60
C PRO A 213 35.67 25.73 -10.59
N GLY A 214 34.51 26.36 -10.41
CA GLY A 214 34.08 27.47 -11.27
C GLY A 214 32.57 27.76 -11.36
N VAL A 215 31.72 26.99 -10.65
CA VAL A 215 30.27 27.23 -10.52
C VAL A 215 29.84 27.06 -9.08
#